data_AF-A0A6F8XYR3-F1
#
_entry.id   AF-A0A6F8XYR3-F1
#
_cell.length_a   1.000
_cell.length_b   1.000
_cell.length_c   1.000
_cell.angle_alpha   90.00
_cell.angle_beta   90.00
_cell.angle_gamma   90.00
#
_symmetry.space_group_name_H-M   'P 1'
#
loop_
_entity.id
_entity.type
_entity.pdbx_description
1 polymer ?
#
loop_
_entity_poly.entity_id
_entity_poly.type
_entity_poly.pdbx_seq_one_letter_code
_entity_poly.pdbx_strand_id
1 'polypeptide(L)'
;MTSPKQASGGPIFVVGTNNAMVHVYRDVQSLLDAREIKPDQLKSVEFFDVQGRKIVPVLSDTGALTGFKDSGNPPDTAGVQQRLYTTRANLASSVDARIAKHQPKVTRDEALSNLAVLEGRSLPDCYVLLEPIFSHSYANAGRQPRHDGSWWHNFWAH
;
A
#
# COMPACT_ATOMS: atom_id res chain seq x y z
N MET A 1 -23.75 23.70 -2.03
CA MET A 1 -22.47 23.09 -1.61
C MET A 1 -22.69 21.58 -1.58
N THR A 2 -22.10 20.84 -2.52
CA THR A 2 -22.20 19.37 -2.56
C THR A 2 -21.28 18.79 -1.49
N SER A 3 -21.83 18.01 -0.57
CA SER A 3 -21.03 17.27 0.42
C SER A 3 -19.99 16.41 -0.31
N PRO A 4 -18.73 16.37 0.17
CA PRO A 4 -17.71 15.52 -0.43
C PRO A 4 -18.19 14.07 -0.43
N LYS A 5 -18.18 13.45 -1.61
CA LYS A 5 -18.53 12.04 -1.78
C LYS A 5 -17.48 11.20 -1.05
N GLN A 6 -17.91 10.36 -0.11
CA GLN A 6 -17.02 9.39 0.53
C GLN A 6 -16.34 8.54 -0.54
N ALA A 7 -15.06 8.24 -0.32
CA ALA A 7 -14.32 7.32 -1.17
C ALA A 7 -15.06 5.97 -1.23
N SER A 8 -15.08 5.34 -2.40
CA SER A 8 -15.71 4.02 -2.57
C SER A 8 -15.09 3.00 -1.61
N GLY A 9 -15.93 2.14 -1.00
CA GLY A 9 -15.51 1.09 -0.07
C GLY A 9 -14.79 -0.12 -0.71
N GLY A 10 -14.00 0.12 -1.75
CA GLY A 10 -13.24 -0.89 -2.47
C GLY A 10 -11.74 -0.84 -2.16
N PRO A 11 -10.94 -1.67 -2.83
CA PRO A 11 -9.52 -1.83 -2.50
C PRO A 11 -8.70 -0.57 -2.75
N ILE A 12 -7.70 -0.35 -1.90
CA ILE A 12 -6.91 0.87 -1.81
C ILE A 12 -5.43 0.53 -1.91
N PHE A 13 -4.71 1.25 -2.77
CA PHE A 13 -3.26 1.36 -2.75
C PHE A 13 -2.84 2.57 -1.92
N VAL A 14 -1.88 2.38 -1.03
CA VAL A 14 -1.14 3.46 -0.37
C VAL A 14 0.28 3.43 -0.89
N VAL A 15 0.71 4.47 -1.59
CA VAL A 15 2.01 4.52 -2.25
C VAL A 15 2.79 5.70 -1.72
N GLY A 16 4.05 5.48 -1.32
CA GLY A 16 4.94 6.56 -0.94
C GLY A 16 5.06 7.61 -2.05
N THR A 17 5.07 8.90 -1.73
CA THR A 17 5.23 9.99 -2.71
C THR A 17 6.55 9.87 -3.48
N ASN A 18 7.56 9.23 -2.89
CA ASN A 18 8.84 8.90 -3.50
C ASN A 18 8.90 7.52 -4.17
N ASN A 19 7.77 6.79 -4.24
CA ASN A 19 7.69 5.41 -4.72
C ASN A 19 8.66 4.44 -4.00
N ALA A 20 8.94 4.65 -2.72
CA ALA A 20 9.82 3.76 -1.95
C ALA A 20 9.07 2.69 -1.15
N MET A 21 7.74 2.77 -1.09
CA MET A 21 6.89 1.84 -0.34
C MET A 21 5.49 1.75 -0.97
N VAL A 22 4.84 0.61 -0.74
CA VAL A 22 3.45 0.37 -1.07
C VAL A 22 2.80 -0.48 0.02
N HIS A 23 1.57 -0.13 0.38
CA HIS A 23 0.66 -0.96 1.15
C HIS A 23 -0.65 -1.10 0.39
N VAL A 24 -1.38 -2.17 0.67
CA VAL A 24 -2.71 -2.37 0.11
C VAL A 24 -3.72 -2.75 1.19
N TYR A 25 -4.94 -2.25 1.03
CA TYR A 25 -6.04 -2.45 1.97
C TYR A 25 -7.29 -2.83 1.20
N ARG A 26 -8.14 -3.66 1.82
CA ARG A 26 -9.40 -4.11 1.21
C ARG A 26 -10.38 -2.97 0.99
N ASP A 27 -10.40 -2.02 1.91
CA ASP A 27 -11.32 -0.89 1.96
C ASP A 27 -10.81 0.22 2.89
N VAL A 28 -11.54 1.33 2.91
CA VAL A 28 -11.26 2.49 3.78
C VAL A 28 -11.31 2.11 5.25
N GLN A 29 -12.22 1.22 5.65
CA GLN A 29 -12.37 0.84 7.06
C GLN A 29 -11.12 0.08 7.54
N SER A 30 -10.64 -0.87 6.75
CA SER A 30 -9.41 -1.62 7.00
C SER A 30 -8.19 -0.70 7.12
N LEU A 31 -8.14 0.35 6.30
CA LEU A 31 -7.10 1.38 6.35
C LEU A 31 -7.15 2.21 7.64
N LEU A 32 -8.35 2.59 8.09
CA LEU A 32 -8.53 3.33 9.36
C LEU A 32 -8.23 2.45 10.58
N ASP A 33 -8.65 1.17 10.54
CA ASP A 33 -8.48 0.21 11.62
C ASP A 33 -7.01 -0.21 11.82
N ALA A 34 -6.20 -0.14 10.77
CA ALA A 34 -4.77 -0.43 10.86
C ALA A 34 -4.03 0.51 11.83
N ARG A 35 -4.54 1.73 12.09
CA ARG A 35 -3.94 2.75 12.98
C ARG A 35 -2.46 3.10 12.69
N GLU A 36 -1.91 2.66 11.55
CA GLU A 36 -0.48 2.81 11.25
C GLU A 36 -0.14 4.17 10.65
N ILE A 37 -1.06 4.80 9.91
CA ILE A 37 -0.81 6.08 9.26
C ILE A 37 -1.12 7.20 10.24
N LYS A 38 -0.07 7.71 10.86
CA LYS A 38 -0.16 8.88 11.72
C LYS A 38 -0.37 10.15 10.88
N PRO A 39 -1.05 11.19 11.41
CA PRO A 39 -1.34 12.41 10.65
C PRO A 39 -0.10 13.09 10.02
N ASP A 40 1.07 12.98 10.65
CA ASP A 40 2.35 13.49 10.16
C ASP A 40 2.86 12.73 8.93
N GLN A 41 2.51 11.44 8.80
CA GLN A 41 2.89 10.59 7.66
C GLN A 41 1.97 10.77 6.45
N LEU A 42 0.80 11.40 6.59
CA LEU A 42 -0.14 11.60 5.47
C LEU A 42 0.46 12.42 4.31
N LYS A 43 1.53 13.19 4.57
CA LYS A 43 2.24 13.97 3.54
C LYS A 43 3.25 13.15 2.74
N SER A 44 3.69 11.99 3.24
CA SER A 44 4.68 11.14 2.58
C SER A 44 4.06 10.01 1.75
N VAL A 45 2.73 9.92 1.73
CA VAL A 45 1.98 8.89 1.00
C VAL A 45 0.83 9.48 0.20
N GLU A 46 0.41 8.74 -0.82
CA GLU A 46 -0.79 9.00 -1.60
C GLU A 46 -1.65 7.76 -1.69
N PHE A 47 -2.96 7.96 -1.86
CA PHE A 47 -3.97 6.92 -1.77
C PHE A 47 -4.73 6.82 -3.10
N PHE A 48 -4.91 5.60 -3.60
CA PHE A 48 -5.59 5.35 -4.87
C PHE A 48 -6.55 4.17 -4.77
N ASP A 49 -7.71 4.25 -5.42
CA ASP A 49 -8.55 3.08 -5.65
C ASP A 49 -8.05 2.24 -6.84
N VAL A 50 -8.63 1.05 -7.03
CA VAL A 50 -8.29 0.17 -8.17
C VAL A 50 -8.79 0.69 -9.53
N GLN A 51 -9.54 1.79 -9.56
CA GLN A 51 -9.87 2.51 -10.78
C GLN A 51 -8.85 3.62 -11.09
N GLY A 52 -7.83 3.81 -10.25
CA GLY A 52 -6.81 4.85 -10.41
C GLY A 52 -7.26 6.24 -9.92
N ARG A 53 -8.36 6.35 -9.19
CA ARG A 53 -8.78 7.62 -8.60
C ARG A 53 -7.97 7.90 -7.35
N LYS A 54 -7.45 9.12 -7.25
CA LYS A 54 -6.83 9.60 -6.02
C LYS A 54 -7.91 9.86 -4.96
N ILE A 55 -7.73 9.28 -3.79
CA ILE A 55 -8.52 9.57 -2.59
C ILE A 55 -7.66 10.37 -1.62
N VAL A 56 -8.27 11.23 -0.82
CA VAL A 56 -7.58 12.13 0.10
C VAL A 56 -8.08 11.94 1.53
N PRO A 57 -7.18 12.00 2.52
CA PRO A 57 -7.58 11.88 3.93
C PRO A 57 -8.49 13.03 4.33
N VAL A 58 -9.42 12.73 5.22
CA VAL A 58 -10.29 13.68 5.91
C VAL A 58 -9.82 13.72 7.36
N LEU A 59 -9.47 14.90 7.84
CA LEU A 59 -9.05 15.13 9.22
C LEU A 59 -10.17 15.81 10.00
N SER A 60 -10.33 15.46 11.26
CA SER A 60 -11.11 16.25 12.22
C SER A 60 -10.44 17.60 12.50
N ASP A 61 -11.16 18.49 13.19
CA ASP A 61 -10.61 19.76 13.68
C ASP A 61 -9.43 19.56 14.66
N THR A 62 -9.37 18.40 15.31
CA THR A 62 -8.27 17.99 16.18
C THR A 62 -7.10 17.33 15.44
N GLY A 63 -7.16 17.26 14.10
CA GLY A 63 -6.13 16.67 13.24
C GLY A 63 -6.13 15.14 13.21
N ALA A 64 -7.16 14.48 13.75
CA ALA A 64 -7.29 13.03 13.70
C ALA A 64 -7.82 12.58 12.32
N LEU A 65 -7.26 11.51 11.76
CA LEU A 65 -7.78 10.91 10.54
C LEU A 65 -9.15 10.27 10.79
N THR A 66 -10.19 10.79 10.14
CA THR A 66 -11.59 10.36 10.31
C THR A 66 -12.17 9.66 9.10
N GLY A 67 -11.49 9.72 7.96
CA GLY A 67 -11.94 9.05 6.75
C GLY A 67 -11.17 9.43 5.51
N PHE A 68 -11.72 9.06 4.36
CA PHE A 68 -11.19 9.39 3.04
C PHE A 68 -12.33 9.82 2.13
N LYS A 69 -12.02 10.75 1.21
CA LYS A 69 -12.95 11.21 0.18
C LYS A 69 -12.28 11.18 -1.18
N ASP A 70 -13.09 11.13 -2.24
CA ASP A 70 -12.58 11.30 -3.59
C ASP A 70 -11.93 12.68 -3.73
N SER A 71 -10.77 12.75 -4.40
CA SER A 71 -10.11 14.03 -4.70
C SER A 71 -10.89 14.89 -5.71
N GLY A 72 -11.80 14.28 -6.47
CA GLY A 72 -12.48 14.91 -7.61
C GLY A 72 -11.65 14.90 -8.90
N ASN A 73 -10.39 14.45 -8.85
CA ASN A 73 -9.57 14.29 -10.04
C ASN A 73 -10.08 13.12 -10.91
N PRO A 74 -9.89 13.20 -12.24
CA PRO A 74 -10.17 12.06 -13.11
C PRO A 74 -9.29 10.87 -12.70
N PRO A 75 -9.77 9.62 -12.86
CA PRO A 75 -8.95 8.44 -12.64
C PRO A 75 -7.73 8.42 -13.56
N ASP A 76 -6.55 8.12 -13.02
CA ASP A 76 -5.29 7.98 -13.74
C ASP A 76 -4.72 6.57 -13.54
N THR A 77 -5.27 5.61 -14.28
CA THR A 77 -4.87 4.20 -14.16
C THR A 77 -3.41 3.99 -14.57
N ALA A 78 -2.99 4.61 -15.67
CA ALA A 78 -1.64 4.49 -16.20
C ALA A 78 -0.59 5.09 -15.24
N GLY A 79 -0.86 6.26 -14.66
CA GLY A 79 0.02 6.89 -13.69
C GLY A 79 0.16 6.05 -12.41
N VAL A 80 -0.93 5.50 -11.89
CA VAL A 80 -0.88 4.63 -10.70
C VAL A 80 -0.13 3.33 -11.01
N GLN A 81 -0.36 2.71 -12.17
CA GLN A 81 0.42 1.52 -12.61
C GLN A 81 1.92 1.82 -12.66
N GLN A 82 2.31 2.93 -13.29
CA GLN A 82 3.71 3.33 -13.39
C GLN A 82 4.36 3.53 -12.01
N ARG A 83 3.61 4.08 -11.05
CA ARG A 83 4.08 4.23 -9.67
C ARG A 83 4.24 2.91 -8.93
N LEU A 84 3.34 1.96 -9.14
CA LEU A 84 3.47 0.61 -8.59
C LEU A 84 4.70 -0.09 -9.19
N TYR A 85 4.96 0.05 -10.49
CA TYR A 85 6.14 -0.51 -11.17
C TYR A 85 7.43 0.11 -10.64
N THR A 86 7.44 1.44 -10.50
CA THR A 86 8.57 2.17 -9.94
C THR A 86 8.83 1.75 -8.50
N THR A 87 7.78 1.58 -7.70
CA THR A 87 7.89 1.10 -6.32
C THR A 87 8.50 -0.29 -6.28
N ARG A 88 7.99 -1.24 -7.07
CA ARG A 88 8.57 -2.58 -7.19
C ARG A 88 10.05 -2.54 -7.56
N ALA A 89 10.43 -1.72 -8.54
CA ALA A 89 11.82 -1.60 -8.97
C ALA A 89 12.73 -1.06 -7.86
N ASN A 90 12.30 0.00 -7.15
CA ASN A 90 13.02 0.58 -6.01
C ASN A 90 13.18 -0.42 -4.87
N LEU A 91 12.12 -1.19 -4.61
CA LEU A 91 12.11 -2.27 -3.63
C LEU A 91 13.13 -3.35 -3.98
N ALA A 92 13.13 -3.82 -5.23
CA ALA A 92 14.10 -4.79 -5.75
C ALA A 92 15.55 -4.27 -5.66
N SER A 93 15.80 -3.01 -6.04
CA SER A 93 17.14 -2.42 -5.97
C SER A 93 17.65 -2.23 -4.54
N SER A 94 16.75 -2.18 -3.55
CA SER A 94 17.10 -2.00 -2.15
C SER A 94 17.41 -3.30 -1.40
N VAL A 95 17.17 -4.48 -2.01
CA VAL A 95 17.31 -5.78 -1.35
C VAL A 95 18.70 -5.97 -0.74
N ASP A 96 19.76 -5.79 -1.53
CA ASP A 96 21.13 -6.04 -1.08
C ASP A 96 21.54 -5.12 0.08
N ALA A 97 21.23 -3.83 -0.04
CA ALA A 97 21.53 -2.83 0.98
C ALA A 97 20.83 -3.14 2.31
N ARG A 98 19.65 -3.76 2.28
CA ARG A 98 18.91 -4.03 3.52
C ARG A 98 19.11 -5.43 4.06
N ILE A 99 19.47 -6.43 3.24
CA ILE A 99 20.04 -7.68 3.74
C ILE A 99 21.28 -7.37 4.58
N ALA A 100 22.16 -6.50 4.09
CA ALA A 100 23.34 -6.06 4.84
C ALA A 100 23.00 -5.37 6.17
N LYS A 101 21.90 -4.60 6.22
CA LYS A 101 21.49 -3.84 7.39
C LYS A 101 20.74 -4.67 8.45
N HIS A 102 19.85 -5.54 8.02
CA HIS A 102 18.90 -6.25 8.88
C HIS A 102 19.24 -7.73 9.08
N GLN A 103 20.13 -8.29 8.26
CA GLN A 103 20.55 -9.70 8.31
C GLN A 103 19.37 -10.68 8.39
N PRO A 104 18.35 -10.54 7.52
CA PRO A 104 17.19 -11.42 7.53
C PRO A 104 17.62 -12.86 7.18
N LYS A 105 16.82 -13.84 7.61
CA LYS A 105 17.08 -15.28 7.31
C LYS A 105 16.81 -15.67 5.85
N VAL A 106 16.34 -14.73 5.03
CA VAL A 106 15.92 -14.95 3.64
C VAL A 106 17.05 -14.49 2.71
N THR A 107 17.32 -15.28 1.67
CA THR A 107 18.33 -14.95 0.66
C THR A 107 17.86 -13.82 -0.26
N ARG A 108 18.80 -13.21 -0.98
CA ARG A 108 18.51 -12.21 -2.03
C ARG A 108 17.51 -12.73 -3.06
N ASP A 109 17.73 -13.94 -3.55
CA ASP A 109 16.92 -14.51 -4.63
C ASP A 109 15.51 -14.85 -4.14
N GLU A 110 15.38 -15.37 -2.92
CA GLU A 110 14.07 -15.54 -2.28
C GLU A 110 13.34 -14.20 -2.12
N ALA A 111 14.04 -13.16 -1.66
CA ALA A 111 13.45 -11.82 -1.50
C ALA A 111 12.92 -11.27 -2.84
N LEU A 112 13.71 -11.38 -3.91
CA LEU A 112 13.32 -10.95 -5.25
C LEU A 112 12.20 -11.80 -5.84
N SER A 113 12.19 -13.11 -5.58
CA SER A 113 11.15 -14.03 -6.07
C SER A 113 9.77 -13.74 -5.47
N ASN A 114 9.73 -13.18 -4.25
CA ASN A 114 8.49 -12.79 -3.58
C ASN A 114 7.97 -11.41 -4.05
N LEU A 115 8.72 -10.64 -4.84
CA LEU A 115 8.22 -9.41 -5.44
C LEU A 115 7.40 -9.71 -6.70
N ALA A 116 6.07 -9.61 -6.56
CA ALA A 116 5.13 -9.81 -7.66
C ALA A 116 5.49 -8.99 -8.92
N VAL A 117 5.42 -9.62 -10.09
CA VAL A 117 5.58 -8.97 -11.41
C VAL A 117 4.29 -8.25 -11.76
N LEU A 118 4.37 -6.93 -11.98
CA LEU A 118 3.20 -6.07 -12.15
C LEU A 118 3.06 -5.56 -13.60
N GLU A 119 4.13 -5.65 -14.38
CA GLU A 119 4.23 -5.14 -15.74
C GLU A 119 3.12 -5.74 -16.63
N GLY A 120 2.35 -4.87 -17.29
CA GLY A 120 1.23 -5.26 -18.15
C GLY A 120 -0.05 -5.71 -17.42
N ARG A 121 -0.07 -5.67 -16.08
CA ARG A 121 -1.26 -6.00 -15.26
C ARG A 121 -2.16 -4.80 -15.07
N SER A 122 -3.47 -5.03 -15.03
CA SER A 122 -4.46 -4.02 -14.65
C SER A 122 -4.31 -3.66 -13.15
N LEU A 123 -4.84 -2.50 -12.71
CA LEU A 123 -4.82 -2.16 -11.28
C LEU A 123 -5.53 -3.20 -10.40
N PRO A 124 -6.72 -3.74 -10.75
CA PRO A 124 -7.32 -4.84 -10.01
C PRO A 124 -6.41 -6.07 -9.90
N ASP A 125 -5.73 -6.46 -10.98
CA ASP A 125 -4.80 -7.60 -10.94
C ASP A 125 -3.55 -7.30 -10.09
N CYS A 126 -3.03 -6.07 -10.17
CA CYS A 126 -1.96 -5.60 -9.29
C CYS A 126 -2.37 -5.70 -7.82
N TYR A 127 -3.61 -5.33 -7.47
CA TYR A 127 -4.10 -5.48 -6.10
C TYR A 127 -4.07 -6.94 -5.65
N VAL A 128 -4.62 -7.87 -6.45
CA VAL A 128 -4.64 -9.31 -6.12
C VAL A 128 -3.24 -9.86 -5.90
N LEU A 129 -2.26 -9.42 -6.69
CA LEU A 129 -0.87 -9.84 -6.54
C LEU A 129 -0.19 -9.21 -5.32
N LEU A 130 -0.49 -7.96 -5.01
CA LEU A 130 0.15 -7.21 -3.92
C LEU A 130 -0.46 -7.52 -2.54
N GLU A 131 -1.75 -7.86 -2.46
CA GLU A 131 -2.43 -8.13 -1.19
C GLU A 131 -1.69 -9.14 -0.29
N PRO A 132 -1.30 -10.34 -0.75
CA PRO A 132 -0.61 -11.30 0.12
C PRO A 132 0.77 -10.84 0.61
N ILE A 133 1.37 -9.83 -0.03
CA ILE A 133 2.74 -9.39 0.22
C ILE A 133 2.77 -8.09 1.04
N PHE A 134 1.84 -7.17 0.75
CA PHE A 134 1.82 -5.77 1.20
C PHE A 134 0.57 -5.38 2.00
N SER A 135 -0.35 -6.31 2.25
CA SER A 135 -1.48 -6.10 3.18
C SER A 135 -1.08 -6.39 4.62
N HIS A 136 -1.68 -5.66 5.56
CA HIS A 136 -1.55 -5.89 7.01
C HIS A 136 -2.62 -6.86 7.54
N SER A 137 -3.55 -7.33 6.68
CA SER A 137 -4.79 -7.99 7.10
C SER A 137 -4.92 -9.45 6.65
N TYR A 138 -3.84 -10.22 6.61
CA TYR A 138 -3.95 -11.68 6.44
C TYR A 138 -4.19 -12.42 7.77
N ALA A 139 -5.41 -12.26 8.30
CA ALA A 139 -5.95 -13.06 9.40
C ALA A 139 -7.08 -14.03 8.97
N ASN A 140 -7.50 -14.09 7.70
CA ASN A 140 -8.76 -14.80 7.32
C ASN A 140 -8.60 -15.85 6.21
N ALA A 141 -7.75 -16.86 6.39
CA ALA A 141 -7.74 -18.07 5.55
C ALA A 141 -7.42 -19.37 6.31
N GLY A 142 -7.68 -19.43 7.62
CA GLY A 142 -7.36 -20.62 8.44
C GLY A 142 -5.85 -20.92 8.56
N ARG A 143 -5.00 -20.00 8.10
CA ARG A 143 -3.55 -20.02 8.32
C ARG A 143 -3.28 -19.09 9.49
N GLN A 144 -2.56 -19.61 10.48
CA GLN A 144 -2.13 -18.89 11.68
C GLN A 144 -1.70 -17.45 11.35
N PRO A 145 -2.06 -16.45 12.18
CA PRO A 145 -1.62 -15.07 12.00
C PRO A 145 -0.09 -15.05 12.03
N ARG A 146 0.53 -14.90 10.86
CA ARG A 146 1.97 -14.63 10.77
C ARG A 146 2.16 -13.13 10.90
N HIS A 147 2.07 -12.66 12.14
CA HIS A 147 2.50 -11.36 12.63
C HIS A 147 1.78 -10.10 12.10
N ASP A 148 1.87 -9.08 12.94
CA ASP A 148 1.20 -7.78 12.92
C ASP A 148 1.80 -6.82 11.86
N GLY A 149 1.95 -7.28 10.62
CA GLY A 149 2.53 -6.50 9.51
C GLY A 149 2.60 -7.27 8.19
N SER A 150 2.68 -6.55 7.08
CA SER A 150 2.84 -7.15 5.74
C SER A 150 4.11 -8.02 5.64
N TRP A 151 4.13 -9.05 4.77
CA TRP A 151 5.32 -9.90 4.55
C TRP A 151 6.55 -9.04 4.26
N TRP A 152 6.37 -8.00 3.45
CA TRP A 152 7.42 -7.04 3.18
C TRP A 152 7.86 -6.34 4.46
N HIS A 153 6.97 -5.76 5.28
CA HIS A 153 7.37 -5.18 6.57
C HIS A 153 8.18 -6.15 7.45
N ASN A 154 7.76 -7.41 7.56
CA ASN A 154 8.48 -8.42 8.34
C ASN A 154 9.87 -8.76 7.74
N PHE A 155 10.07 -8.57 6.43
CA PHE A 155 11.40 -8.67 5.82
C PHE A 155 12.34 -7.53 6.23
N TRP A 156 11.84 -6.32 6.56
CA TRP A 156 12.68 -5.15 6.88
C TRP A 156 12.74 -4.75 8.36
N ALA A 157 11.83 -5.23 9.21
CA ALA A 157 11.64 -4.73 10.57
C ALA A 157 12.23 -5.62 11.67
N HIS A 158 13.07 -6.60 11.32
CA HIS A 158 13.77 -7.47 12.27
C HIS A 158 15.27 -7.19 12.30
#